data_AF-A0A926X1E4-F1
#
_entry.id   AF-A0A926X1E4-F1
#
_cell.length_a   1.000
_cell.length_b   1.000
_cell.length_c   1.000
_cell.angle_alpha   90.00
_cell.angle_beta   90.00
_cell.angle_gamma   90.00
#
_symmetry.space_group_name_H-M   'P 1'
#
loop_
_entity.id
_entity.type
_entity.pdbx_description
1 polymer ?
#
loop_
_entity_poly.entity_id
_entity_poly.type
_entity_poly.pdbx_seq_one_letter_code
_entity_poly.pdbx_strand_id
1 'polypeptide(L)'
;MDIEYFSRQITAMRDRIFTLMTRADSDMSLDLVPFSLKELGVASEELEVTLEALREQNEALGQALATAERERQQYQDLFESAPEAYLITDVDGNILEANQATASLLGVSTRFLAGKPFSLFVDEHYHAHLRSRLLQLNNSSPQTWELSIYPRDRKPVDVECVVGIAASRGDRKTLRWLIRDITNRKQLISINNYNHNKHQSNTDYIQTIQKNRFVHTYNRRELIALEPEKIWLVVQGLVKLTTPIDANSDIVTGLVGPGMVFGAYLTSLSLYQAIALSDVQLVAISLEEIANSPQLAQLFFVINARRLRQTEALLAIAGERHIKDRLYRLLELLKKEMSEPTPEGTRLSVRLTHEDLANACGSTRATITRLMGELQQQEKLTVDGKGHIYLKEGL
;
A
#
# COMPACT_ATOMS: atom_id res chain seq x y z
N MET A 1 37.55 26.53 -28.20
CA MET A 1 38.58 27.28 -28.94
C MET A 1 37.84 28.15 -29.95
N ASP A 2 38.15 29.45 -30.01
CA ASP A 2 37.32 30.46 -30.70
C ASP A 2 37.49 30.37 -32.22
N ILE A 3 36.39 30.24 -32.98
CA ILE A 3 36.41 30.17 -34.45
C ILE A 3 37.07 31.43 -35.03
N GLU A 4 36.98 32.56 -34.32
CA GLU A 4 37.68 33.78 -34.68
C GLU A 4 39.21 33.66 -34.59
N TYR A 5 39.73 32.91 -33.61
CA TYR A 5 41.18 32.71 -33.47
C TYR A 5 41.74 31.90 -34.64
N PHE A 6 41.03 30.84 -35.03
CA PHE A 6 41.40 30.01 -36.19
C PHE A 6 41.29 30.80 -37.51
N SER A 7 40.21 31.56 -37.69
CA SER A 7 40.04 32.43 -38.86
C SER A 7 41.14 33.50 -38.95
N ARG A 8 41.57 34.06 -37.81
CA ARG A 8 42.69 35.01 -37.77
C ARG A 8 44.03 34.36 -38.10
N GLN A 9 44.29 33.13 -37.62
CA GLN A 9 45.52 32.41 -37.96
C GLN A 9 45.59 32.03 -39.44
N ILE A 10 44.51 31.50 -40.03
CA ILE A 10 44.46 31.21 -41.47
C ILE A 10 44.66 32.48 -42.31
N THR A 11 44.05 33.59 -41.90
CA THR A 11 44.18 34.87 -42.62
C THR A 11 45.61 35.42 -42.51
N ALA A 12 46.19 35.43 -41.30
CA ALA A 12 47.58 35.87 -41.10
C ALA A 12 48.59 35.00 -41.87
N MET A 13 48.34 33.70 -41.99
CA MET A 13 49.20 32.79 -42.75
C MET A 13 49.06 33.01 -44.26
N ARG A 14 47.83 33.23 -44.76
CA ARG A 14 47.56 33.57 -46.17
C ARG A 14 48.25 34.87 -46.56
N ASP A 15 48.18 35.89 -45.71
CA ASP A 15 48.83 37.18 -45.93
C ASP A 15 50.36 37.06 -45.91
N ARG A 16 50.93 36.21 -45.05
CA ARG A 16 52.38 35.92 -44.99
C ARG A 16 52.88 35.17 -46.23
N ILE A 17 52.16 34.14 -46.69
CA ILE A 17 52.48 33.42 -47.94
C ILE A 17 52.40 34.38 -49.14
N PHE A 18 51.37 35.22 -49.18
CA PHE A 18 51.21 36.23 -50.23
C PHE A 18 52.37 37.24 -50.24
N THR A 19 52.84 37.67 -49.06
CA THR A 19 53.99 38.58 -48.90
C THR A 19 55.31 37.93 -49.32
N LEU A 20 55.50 36.64 -49.02
CA LEU A 20 56.67 35.86 -49.46
C LEU A 20 56.69 35.67 -50.99
N MET A 21 55.54 35.37 -51.59
CA MET A 21 55.40 35.25 -53.06
C MET A 21 55.67 36.58 -53.78
N THR A 22 55.17 37.70 -53.27
CA THR A 22 55.41 39.03 -53.90
C THR A 22 56.86 39.50 -53.77
N ARG A 23 57.59 39.10 -52.72
CA ARG A 23 59.03 39.43 -52.58
C ARG A 23 59.92 38.57 -53.47
N ALA A 24 59.54 37.31 -53.71
CA ALA A 24 60.29 36.37 -54.55
C ALA A 24 60.32 36.80 -56.03
N ASP A 25 59.31 37.53 -56.51
CA ASP A 25 59.23 38.04 -57.89
C ASP A 25 60.14 39.25 -58.17
N SER A 26 60.66 39.93 -57.13
CA SER A 26 61.37 41.21 -57.29
C SER A 26 62.90 41.15 -57.11
N ASP A 27 63.47 40.17 -56.41
CA ASP A 27 64.92 39.93 -56.40
C ASP A 27 65.23 38.58 -55.72
N MET A 28 65.82 37.62 -56.45
CA MET A 28 66.10 36.28 -55.93
C MET A 28 67.48 36.23 -55.26
N SER A 29 67.59 36.76 -54.04
CA SER A 29 68.76 36.50 -53.19
C SER A 29 68.68 35.10 -52.59
N LEU A 30 69.70 34.26 -52.85
CA LEU A 30 69.84 32.89 -52.34
C LEU A 30 69.82 32.79 -50.80
N ASP A 31 70.02 33.90 -50.08
CA ASP A 31 70.03 33.96 -48.61
C ASP A 31 68.63 34.00 -47.97
N LEU A 32 67.56 34.30 -48.73
CA LEU A 32 66.18 34.42 -48.21
C LEU A 32 65.38 33.11 -48.26
N VAL A 33 65.82 32.13 -49.05
CA VAL A 33 65.15 30.83 -49.23
C VAL A 33 65.18 29.97 -47.95
N PRO A 34 66.31 29.84 -47.23
CA PRO A 34 66.36 29.03 -46.00
C PRO A 34 65.48 29.60 -44.87
N PHE A 35 65.37 30.93 -44.78
CA PHE A 35 64.52 31.61 -43.81
C PHE A 35 63.03 31.36 -44.08
N SER A 36 62.63 31.49 -45.35
CA SER A 36 61.24 31.26 -45.78
C SER A 36 60.80 29.79 -45.60
N LEU A 37 61.70 28.83 -45.87
CA LEU A 37 61.45 27.41 -45.61
C LEU A 37 61.32 27.09 -44.11
N LYS A 38 62.13 27.74 -43.27
CA LYS A 38 62.03 27.59 -41.81
C LYS A 38 60.73 28.14 -41.25
N GLU A 39 60.28 29.31 -41.72
CA GLU A 39 58.98 29.87 -41.32
C GLU A 39 57.80 29.00 -41.77
N LEU A 40 57.85 28.42 -42.98
CA LEU A 40 56.85 27.45 -43.46
C LEU A 40 56.83 26.17 -42.63
N GLY A 41 58.00 25.69 -42.18
CA GLY A 41 58.10 24.53 -41.28
C GLY A 41 57.39 24.79 -39.95
N VAL A 42 57.64 25.95 -39.33
CA VAL A 42 56.97 26.34 -38.07
C VAL A 42 55.46 26.47 -38.25
N ALA A 43 55.01 27.10 -39.33
CA ALA A 43 53.59 27.25 -39.61
C ALA A 43 52.91 25.90 -39.88
N SER A 44 53.59 24.97 -40.54
CA SER A 44 53.09 23.60 -40.75
C SER A 44 52.97 22.83 -39.45
N GLU A 45 53.96 22.92 -38.56
CA GLU A 45 53.93 22.32 -37.22
C GLU A 45 52.79 22.89 -36.36
N GLU A 46 52.58 24.21 -36.36
CA GLU A 46 51.44 24.84 -35.67
C GLU A 46 50.09 24.33 -36.21
N LEU A 47 49.99 24.10 -37.53
CA LEU A 47 48.76 23.62 -38.17
C LEU A 47 48.50 22.14 -37.86
N GLU A 48 49.53 21.31 -37.79
CA GLU A 48 49.42 19.92 -37.34
C GLU A 48 48.95 19.83 -35.88
N VAL A 49 49.52 20.65 -34.99
CA VAL A 49 49.11 20.70 -33.57
C VAL A 49 47.66 21.14 -33.43
N THR A 50 47.21 22.13 -34.18
CA THR A 50 45.81 22.60 -34.12
C THR A 50 44.82 21.60 -34.71
N LEU A 51 45.18 20.91 -35.80
CA LEU A 51 44.36 19.84 -36.37
C LEU A 51 44.19 18.68 -35.39
N GLU A 52 45.26 18.29 -34.70
CA GLU A 52 45.19 17.22 -33.70
C GLU A 52 44.31 17.62 -32.52
N ALA A 53 44.48 18.83 -31.99
CA ALA A 53 43.60 19.36 -30.94
C ALA A 53 42.12 19.42 -31.36
N LEU A 54 41.83 19.74 -32.63
CA LEU A 54 40.46 19.76 -33.16
C LEU A 54 39.87 18.34 -33.30
N ARG A 55 40.69 17.36 -33.70
CA ARG A 55 40.28 15.95 -33.76
C ARG A 55 39.93 15.44 -32.37
N GLU A 56 40.79 15.69 -31.39
CA GLU A 56 40.54 15.36 -29.99
C GLU A 56 39.23 15.99 -29.48
N GLN A 57 38.99 17.28 -29.79
CA GLN A 57 37.76 17.96 -29.37
C GLN A 57 36.51 17.37 -30.05
N ASN A 58 36.58 17.03 -31.34
CA ASN A 58 35.47 16.41 -32.07
C ASN A 58 35.18 15.00 -31.54
N GLU A 59 36.21 14.23 -31.20
CA GLU A 59 36.04 12.90 -30.60
C GLU A 59 35.40 13.01 -29.22
N ALA A 60 35.87 13.94 -28.37
CA ALA A 60 35.27 14.20 -27.07
C ALA A 60 33.80 14.65 -27.16
N LEU A 61 33.47 15.51 -28.14
CA LEU A 61 32.09 15.91 -28.42
C LEU A 61 31.22 14.73 -28.87
N GLY A 62 31.74 13.87 -29.75
CA GLY A 62 31.05 12.65 -30.17
C GLY A 62 30.76 11.70 -29.01
N GLN A 63 31.73 11.51 -28.13
CA GLN A 63 31.56 10.70 -26.91
C GLN A 63 30.55 11.31 -25.94
N ALA A 64 30.56 12.63 -25.76
CA ALA A 64 29.61 13.35 -24.90
C ALA A 64 28.17 13.23 -25.42
N LEU A 65 27.95 13.39 -26.73
CA LEU A 65 26.63 13.21 -27.36
C LEU A 65 26.13 11.78 -27.22
N ALA A 66 26.97 10.79 -27.52
CA ALA A 66 26.59 9.38 -27.41
C ALA A 66 26.25 8.99 -25.95
N THR A 67 26.95 9.58 -24.97
CA THR A 67 26.65 9.36 -23.55
C THR A 67 25.32 10.00 -23.16
N ALA A 68 25.09 11.25 -23.57
CA ALA A 68 23.84 11.96 -23.31
C ALA A 68 22.63 11.26 -23.95
N GLU A 69 22.76 10.76 -25.18
CA GLU A 69 21.70 9.98 -25.84
C GLU A 69 21.38 8.69 -25.10
N ARG A 70 22.41 7.97 -24.64
CA ARG A 70 22.25 6.73 -23.87
C ARG A 70 21.53 6.97 -22.54
N GLU A 71 21.93 8.01 -21.81
CA GLU A 71 21.27 8.40 -20.56
C GLU A 71 19.82 8.84 -20.79
N ARG A 72 19.55 9.62 -21.86
CA ARG A 72 18.20 10.04 -22.23
C ARG A 72 17.31 8.85 -22.53
N GLN A 73 17.83 7.87 -23.27
CA GLN A 73 17.08 6.67 -23.64
C GLN A 73 16.81 5.79 -22.42
N GLN A 74 17.81 5.58 -21.57
CA GLN A 74 17.64 4.85 -20.31
C GLN A 74 16.59 5.50 -19.40
N TYR A 75 16.61 6.83 -19.26
CA TYR A 75 15.58 7.57 -18.51
C TYR A 75 14.19 7.34 -19.11
N GLN A 76 14.05 7.46 -20.43
CA GLN A 76 12.78 7.32 -21.12
C GLN A 76 12.21 5.90 -20.93
N ASP A 77 13.05 4.88 -21.04
CA ASP A 77 12.65 3.49 -20.83
C ASP A 77 12.18 3.26 -19.39
N LEU A 78 12.96 3.70 -18.39
CA LEU A 78 12.60 3.56 -16.97
C LEU A 78 11.31 4.30 -16.61
N PHE A 79 11.12 5.51 -17.15
CA PHE A 79 9.93 6.32 -16.91
C PHE A 79 8.68 5.65 -17.52
N GLU A 80 8.76 5.23 -18.78
CA GLU A 80 7.64 4.63 -19.51
C GLU A 80 7.26 3.24 -19.00
N SER A 81 8.24 2.43 -18.60
CA SER A 81 7.99 1.07 -18.10
C SER A 81 7.65 0.99 -16.61
N ALA A 82 7.60 2.12 -15.89
CA ALA A 82 7.34 2.11 -14.45
C ALA A 82 5.94 1.55 -14.13
N PRO A 83 5.81 0.67 -13.12
CA PRO A 83 4.54 0.01 -12.79
C PRO A 83 3.54 0.95 -12.11
N GLU A 84 4.02 2.00 -11.46
CA GLU A 84 3.18 3.03 -10.85
C GLU A 84 2.96 4.20 -11.82
N ALA A 85 1.80 4.86 -11.71
CA ALA A 85 1.47 6.01 -12.53
C ALA A 85 2.33 7.22 -12.12
N TYR A 86 3.19 7.65 -13.03
CA TYR A 86 4.03 8.84 -12.87
C TYR A 86 3.60 9.94 -13.82
N LEU A 87 3.53 11.15 -13.27
CA LEU A 87 3.10 12.35 -13.99
C LEU A 87 4.00 13.53 -13.58
N ILE A 88 4.43 14.31 -14.57
CA ILE A 88 5.14 15.58 -14.37
C ILE A 88 4.22 16.70 -14.83
N THR A 89 4.02 17.72 -13.99
CA THR A 89 3.24 18.91 -14.33
C THR A 89 4.03 20.19 -14.15
N ASP A 90 3.56 21.28 -14.74
CA ASP A 90 3.94 22.62 -14.30
C ASP A 90 3.28 22.97 -12.94
N VAL A 91 3.53 24.18 -12.45
CA VAL A 91 2.96 24.69 -11.19
C VAL A 91 1.45 24.90 -11.23
N ASP A 92 0.88 25.09 -12.42
CA ASP A 92 -0.56 25.27 -12.63
C ASP A 92 -1.28 23.91 -12.77
N GLY A 93 -0.53 22.81 -12.84
CA GLY A 93 -1.06 21.45 -12.95
C GLY A 93 -1.26 20.98 -14.40
N ASN A 94 -0.68 21.66 -15.39
CA ASN A 94 -0.66 21.18 -16.77
C ASN A 94 0.36 20.07 -16.93
N ILE A 95 -0.07 18.97 -17.55
CA ILE A 95 0.75 17.78 -17.77
C ILE A 95 1.86 18.10 -18.78
N LEU A 96 3.10 17.93 -18.35
CA LEU A 96 4.29 18.02 -19.20
C LEU A 96 4.67 16.62 -19.73
N GLU A 97 4.74 15.64 -18.84
CA GLU A 97 5.09 14.26 -19.16
C GLU A 97 4.22 13.29 -18.36
N ALA A 98 3.85 12.17 -18.97
CA ALA A 98 3.06 11.12 -18.34
C ALA A 98 3.54 9.77 -18.86
N ASN A 99 3.77 8.80 -17.97
CA ASN A 99 4.16 7.47 -18.38
C ASN A 99 2.97 6.62 -18.84
N GLN A 100 3.26 5.43 -19.37
CA GLN A 100 2.27 4.46 -19.81
C GLN A 100 1.29 4.03 -18.69
N ALA A 101 1.73 3.95 -17.43
CA ALA A 101 0.85 3.63 -16.31
C ALA A 101 -0.18 4.74 -16.05
N THR A 102 0.22 6.03 -16.12
CA THR A 102 -0.68 7.17 -16.05
C THR A 102 -1.69 7.18 -17.20
N ALA A 103 -1.24 6.89 -18.43
CA ALA A 103 -2.13 6.76 -19.58
C ALA A 103 -3.18 5.65 -19.39
N SER A 104 -2.76 4.52 -18.84
CA SER A 104 -3.63 3.39 -18.54
C SER A 104 -4.62 3.70 -17.42
N LEU A 105 -4.21 4.48 -16.41
CA LEU A 105 -5.05 4.93 -15.30
C LEU A 105 -6.12 5.93 -15.75
N LEU A 106 -5.72 6.96 -16.52
CA LEU A 106 -6.61 8.03 -16.99
C LEU A 106 -7.45 7.64 -18.21
N GLY A 107 -7.13 6.52 -18.87
CA GLY A 107 -7.83 6.06 -20.07
C GLY A 107 -7.54 6.92 -21.30
N VAL A 108 -6.40 7.61 -21.33
CA VAL A 108 -6.00 8.51 -22.42
C VAL A 108 -4.57 8.19 -22.82
N SER A 109 -4.32 8.03 -24.12
CA SER A 109 -2.96 7.78 -24.64
C SER A 109 -2.01 8.93 -24.28
N THR A 110 -0.77 8.61 -23.91
CA THR A 110 0.29 9.55 -23.48
C THR A 110 0.43 10.76 -24.43
N ARG A 111 0.35 10.54 -25.75
CA ARG A 111 0.40 11.60 -26.78
C ARG A 111 -0.67 12.69 -26.66
N PHE A 112 -1.79 12.42 -25.98
CA PHE A 112 -2.88 13.36 -25.78
C PHE A 112 -2.96 13.90 -24.35
N LEU A 113 -2.06 13.48 -23.45
CA LEU A 113 -2.00 13.95 -22.08
C LEU A 113 -1.17 15.23 -21.97
N ALA A 114 -0.07 15.34 -22.71
CA ALA A 114 0.78 16.53 -22.71
C ALA A 114 -0.03 17.80 -23.05
N GLY A 115 0.15 18.84 -22.24
CA GLY A 115 -0.54 20.13 -22.34
C GLY A 115 -1.93 20.19 -21.72
N LYS A 116 -2.50 19.07 -21.26
CA LYS A 116 -3.81 19.08 -20.60
C LYS A 116 -3.68 19.33 -19.10
N PRO A 117 -4.58 20.11 -18.48
CA PRO A 117 -4.61 20.24 -17.04
C PRO A 117 -5.05 18.93 -16.38
N PHE A 118 -4.30 18.48 -15.37
CA PHE A 118 -4.62 17.25 -14.62
C PHE A 118 -5.97 17.34 -13.90
N SER A 119 -6.42 18.55 -13.56
CA SER A 119 -7.73 18.81 -12.96
C SER A 119 -8.90 18.30 -13.81
N LEU A 120 -8.76 18.13 -15.13
CA LEU A 120 -9.81 17.55 -15.99
C LEU A 120 -10.20 16.12 -15.59
N PHE A 121 -9.31 15.40 -14.92
CA PHE A 121 -9.55 14.04 -14.46
C PHE A 121 -9.94 13.98 -12.99
N VAL A 122 -10.12 15.13 -12.33
CA VAL A 122 -10.50 15.24 -10.92
C VAL A 122 -11.88 15.90 -10.86
N ASP A 123 -12.69 15.51 -9.87
CA ASP A 123 -14.01 16.10 -9.65
C ASP A 123 -13.94 17.62 -9.46
N GLU A 124 -14.91 18.33 -10.03
CA GLU A 124 -14.99 19.80 -10.07
C GLU A 124 -14.93 20.42 -8.66
N HIS A 125 -15.50 19.76 -7.65
CA HIS A 125 -15.47 20.23 -6.26
C HIS A 125 -14.04 20.30 -5.69
N TYR A 126 -13.10 19.54 -6.24
CA TYR A 126 -11.71 19.51 -5.80
C TYR A 126 -10.80 20.44 -6.60
N HIS A 127 -11.27 21.09 -7.68
CA HIS A 127 -10.42 21.93 -8.53
C HIS A 127 -9.81 23.12 -7.77
N ALA A 128 -10.63 23.85 -7.02
CA ALA A 128 -10.18 24.99 -6.21
C ALA A 128 -9.20 24.55 -5.11
N HIS A 129 -9.50 23.41 -4.47
CA HIS A 129 -8.67 22.84 -3.41
C HIS A 129 -7.32 22.35 -3.93
N LEU A 130 -7.32 21.67 -5.07
CA LEU A 130 -6.12 21.19 -5.74
C LEU A 130 -5.24 22.37 -6.14
N ARG A 131 -5.80 23.42 -6.76
CA ARG A 131 -5.04 24.63 -7.12
C ARG A 131 -4.43 25.31 -5.88
N SER A 132 -5.20 25.45 -4.80
CA SER A 132 -4.67 26.00 -3.54
C SER A 132 -3.52 25.17 -2.98
N ARG A 133 -3.60 23.84 -3.05
CA ARG A 133 -2.54 22.95 -2.58
C ARG A 133 -1.29 23.02 -3.46
N LEU A 134 -1.44 23.14 -4.77
CA LEU A 134 -0.30 23.32 -5.69
C LEU A 134 0.45 24.62 -5.40
N LEU A 135 -0.25 25.72 -5.11
CA LEU A 135 0.36 26.99 -4.73
C LEU A 135 1.10 26.94 -3.39
N GLN A 136 0.70 26.03 -2.49
CA GLN A 136 1.31 25.84 -1.18
C GLN A 136 2.50 24.86 -1.20
N LEU A 137 2.80 24.24 -2.33
CA LEU A 137 3.98 23.39 -2.49
C LEU A 137 5.26 24.24 -2.47
N ASN A 138 5.90 24.30 -1.32
CA ASN A 138 7.24 24.84 -1.14
C ASN A 138 8.29 23.73 -1.26
N ASN A 139 9.59 24.06 -1.19
CA ASN A 139 10.74 23.13 -1.24
C ASN A 139 10.80 22.13 -0.04
N SER A 140 9.69 21.90 0.63
CA SER A 140 9.51 20.95 1.72
C SER A 140 9.29 19.52 1.20
N SER A 141 9.22 18.56 2.12
CA SER A 141 8.98 17.15 1.82
C SER A 141 7.73 16.92 0.94
N PRO A 142 7.71 15.85 0.13
CA PRO A 142 6.55 15.50 -0.70
C PRO A 142 5.26 15.45 0.12
N GLN A 143 4.17 15.97 -0.43
CA GLN A 143 2.85 15.92 0.20
C GLN A 143 2.05 14.74 -0.34
N THR A 144 1.29 14.08 0.53
CA THR A 144 0.40 12.97 0.16
C THR A 144 -1.05 13.43 0.23
N TRP A 145 -1.79 13.24 -0.85
CA TRP A 145 -3.18 13.64 -0.99
C TRP A 145 -4.03 12.46 -1.45
N GLU A 146 -5.24 12.35 -0.93
CA GLU A 146 -6.21 11.40 -1.46
C GLU A 146 -7.28 12.15 -2.26
N LEU A 147 -7.60 11.66 -3.45
CA LEU A 147 -8.60 12.24 -4.35
C LEU A 147 -9.22 11.15 -5.23
N SER A 148 -10.40 11.43 -5.78
CA SER A 148 -11.06 10.54 -6.73
C SER A 148 -10.83 11.07 -8.14
N ILE A 149 -10.30 10.20 -9.02
CA ILE A 149 -10.13 10.51 -10.43
C ILE A 149 -11.26 9.90 -11.27
N TYR A 150 -11.59 10.58 -12.38
CA TYR A 150 -12.63 10.22 -13.32
C TYR A 150 -12.01 10.01 -14.70
N PRO A 151 -11.57 8.78 -15.03
CA PRO A 151 -11.07 8.45 -16.36
C PRO A 151 -12.20 8.58 -17.39
N ARG A 152 -11.85 8.90 -18.64
CA ARG A 152 -12.84 9.24 -19.69
C ARG A 152 -13.87 8.14 -19.99
N ASP A 153 -13.51 6.87 -19.77
CA ASP A 153 -14.35 5.70 -20.10
C ASP A 153 -14.32 4.61 -19.00
N ARG A 154 -14.11 4.98 -17.74
CA ARG A 154 -14.06 4.01 -16.62
C ARG A 154 -14.78 4.52 -15.38
N LYS A 155 -15.03 3.60 -14.45
CA LYS A 155 -15.51 3.93 -13.10
C LYS A 155 -14.53 4.88 -12.41
N PRO A 156 -15.02 5.76 -11.51
CA PRO A 156 -14.14 6.58 -10.69
C PRO A 156 -13.20 5.70 -9.89
N VAL A 157 -11.95 6.13 -9.81
CA VAL A 157 -10.88 5.42 -9.09
C VAL A 157 -10.42 6.32 -7.95
N ASP A 158 -10.40 5.79 -6.73
CA ASP A 158 -9.83 6.51 -5.61
C ASP A 158 -8.31 6.33 -5.66
N VAL A 159 -7.58 7.44 -5.62
CA VAL A 159 -6.13 7.45 -5.71
C VAL A 159 -5.49 8.20 -4.55
N GLU A 160 -4.31 7.73 -4.18
CA GLU A 160 -3.34 8.44 -3.36
C GLU A 160 -2.30 9.07 -4.29
N CYS A 161 -2.18 10.40 -4.24
CA CYS A 161 -1.23 11.18 -5.00
C CYS A 161 -0.13 11.69 -4.08
N VAL A 162 1.12 11.32 -4.35
CA VAL A 162 2.30 11.91 -3.70
C VAL A 162 2.91 12.94 -4.64
N VAL A 163 2.94 14.21 -4.21
CA VAL A 163 3.38 15.35 -5.03
C VAL A 163 4.60 16.00 -4.41
N GLY A 164 5.65 16.18 -5.21
CA GLY A 164 6.88 16.86 -4.80
C GLY A 164 7.49 17.67 -5.95
N ILE A 165 8.47 18.50 -5.65
CA ILE A 165 9.16 19.32 -6.66
C ILE A 165 10.22 18.46 -7.36
N ALA A 166 10.16 18.36 -8.69
CA ALA A 166 11.05 17.53 -9.51
C ALA A 166 12.33 18.26 -9.88
N ALA A 167 12.19 19.50 -10.38
CA ALA A 167 13.29 20.38 -10.73
C ALA A 167 12.88 21.84 -10.53
N SER A 168 13.82 22.64 -10.02
CA SER A 168 13.71 24.09 -9.90
C SER A 168 14.89 24.71 -10.67
N ARG A 169 14.68 25.07 -11.95
CA ARG A 169 15.70 25.75 -12.76
C ARG A 169 15.25 27.21 -12.95
N GLY A 170 15.76 28.11 -12.11
CA GLY A 170 15.31 29.50 -12.07
C GLY A 170 13.83 29.61 -11.66
N ASP A 171 13.04 30.31 -12.47
CA ASP A 171 11.62 30.62 -12.21
C ASP A 171 10.63 29.50 -12.64
N ARG A 172 11.12 28.46 -13.32
CA ARG A 172 10.29 27.31 -13.73
C ARG A 172 10.45 26.14 -12.76
N LYS A 173 9.41 25.93 -11.97
CA LYS A 173 9.25 24.76 -11.10
C LYS A 173 8.41 23.70 -11.80
N THR A 174 8.81 22.46 -11.66
CA THR A 174 8.04 21.30 -12.15
C THR A 174 7.68 20.40 -10.97
N LEU A 175 6.51 19.80 -11.03
CA LEU A 175 5.97 18.94 -9.98
C LEU A 175 5.96 17.50 -10.45
N ARG A 176 6.47 16.59 -9.62
CA ARG A 176 6.40 15.14 -9.82
C ARG A 176 5.27 14.58 -8.98
N TRP A 177 4.42 13.80 -9.63
CA TRP A 177 3.30 13.10 -9.05
C TRP A 177 3.54 11.59 -9.16
N LEU A 178 3.29 10.90 -8.06
CA LEU A 178 3.11 9.47 -8.00
C LEU A 178 1.64 9.19 -7.67
N ILE A 179 0.94 8.44 -8.51
CA ILE A 179 -0.49 8.18 -8.35
C ILE A 179 -0.68 6.69 -8.12
N ARG A 180 -1.23 6.33 -6.96
CA ARG A 180 -1.49 4.95 -6.56
C ARG A 180 -2.99 4.72 -6.41
N ASP A 181 -3.50 3.67 -7.06
CA ASP A 181 -4.89 3.23 -6.89
C ASP A 181 -5.09 2.65 -5.47
N ILE A 182 -6.02 3.24 -4.72
CA ILE A 182 -6.40 2.84 -3.36
C ILE A 182 -7.87 2.43 -3.28
N THR A 183 -8.56 2.25 -4.42
CA THR A 183 -9.99 1.92 -4.49
C THR A 183 -10.32 0.68 -3.67
N ASN A 184 -9.55 -0.40 -3.84
CA ASN A 184 -9.73 -1.64 -3.07
C ASN A 184 -9.48 -1.42 -1.57
N ARG A 185 -8.47 -0.63 -1.21
CA ARG A 185 -8.12 -0.33 0.19
C ARG A 185 -9.25 0.46 0.88
N LYS A 186 -9.82 1.47 0.21
CA LYS A 186 -10.94 2.26 0.74
C LYS A 186 -12.22 1.45 0.86
N GLN A 187 -12.54 0.59 -0.11
CA GLN A 187 -13.70 -0.32 -0.03
C GLN A 187 -13.59 -1.30 1.14
N LEU A 188 -12.40 -1.82 1.42
CA LEU A 188 -12.17 -2.68 2.59
C LEU A 188 -12.35 -1.93 3.91
N ILE A 189 -11.88 -0.68 3.98
CA ILE A 189 -12.01 0.17 5.18
C ILE A 189 -13.47 0.60 5.40
N SER A 190 -14.22 0.95 4.36
CA SER A 190 -15.61 1.40 4.49
C SER A 190 -16.55 0.29 4.96
N ILE A 191 -16.36 -0.94 4.49
CA ILE A 191 -17.06 -2.13 5.00
C ILE A 191 -16.74 -2.33 6.50
N ASN A 192 -15.47 -2.17 6.89
CA ASN A 192 -15.08 -2.37 8.29
C ASN A 192 -15.64 -1.27 9.21
N ASN A 193 -15.69 -0.01 8.74
CA ASN A 193 -16.21 1.14 9.49
C ASN A 193 -17.74 1.11 9.66
N TYR A 194 -18.48 0.67 8.64
CA TYR A 194 -19.94 0.46 8.75
C TYR A 194 -20.28 -0.57 9.85
N ASN A 195 -19.43 -1.60 10.00
CA ASN A 195 -19.61 -2.62 11.03
C ASN A 195 -19.31 -2.11 12.46
N HIS A 196 -18.43 -1.12 12.63
CA HIS A 196 -18.01 -0.65 13.96
C HIS A 196 -19.06 0.28 14.64
N ASN A 197 -19.71 1.17 13.89
CA ASN A 197 -20.59 2.21 14.44
C ASN A 197 -21.96 1.71 14.96
N LYS A 198 -22.33 0.44 14.71
CA LYS A 198 -23.61 -0.13 15.18
C LYS A 198 -23.51 -0.87 16.53
N HIS A 199 -22.31 -0.98 17.10
CA HIS A 199 -22.09 -1.73 18.33
C HIS A 199 -22.55 -1.00 19.60
N GLN A 200 -22.66 0.33 19.60
CA GLN A 200 -23.03 1.09 20.81
C GLN A 200 -24.54 1.05 21.14
N SER A 201 -25.45 1.13 20.16
CA SER A 201 -26.90 1.14 20.43
C SER A 201 -27.50 -0.22 20.83
N ASN A 202 -26.78 -1.34 20.64
CA ASN A 202 -27.32 -2.67 20.93
C ASN A 202 -27.06 -3.14 22.38
N THR A 203 -26.06 -2.58 23.06
CA THR A 203 -25.65 -3.00 24.41
C THR A 203 -26.76 -2.73 25.44
N ASP A 204 -27.43 -1.59 25.35
CA ASP A 204 -28.50 -1.19 26.28
C ASP A 204 -29.76 -2.06 26.14
N TYR A 205 -30.05 -2.50 24.91
CA TYR A 205 -31.19 -3.38 24.65
C TYR A 205 -30.91 -4.82 25.13
N ILE A 206 -29.68 -5.32 24.96
CA ILE A 206 -29.24 -6.62 25.51
C ILE A 206 -29.37 -6.65 27.04
N GLN A 207 -29.00 -5.57 27.73
CA GLN A 207 -29.19 -5.46 29.19
C GLN A 207 -30.67 -5.48 29.59
N THR A 208 -31.56 -4.94 28.76
CA THR A 208 -33.01 -4.95 29.03
C THR A 208 -33.59 -6.36 28.90
N ILE A 209 -33.15 -7.15 27.92
CA ILE A 209 -33.55 -8.56 27.76
C ILE A 209 -33.13 -9.40 28.98
N GLN A 210 -31.99 -9.09 29.58
CA GLN A 210 -31.45 -9.81 30.74
C GLN A 210 -32.26 -9.62 32.02
N LYS A 211 -32.77 -8.41 32.29
CA LYS A 211 -33.36 -8.06 33.60
C LYS A 211 -34.61 -8.87 33.98
N ASN A 212 -35.32 -9.44 33.01
CA ASN A 212 -36.61 -10.10 33.23
C ASN A 212 -36.58 -11.61 32.92
N ARG A 213 -35.41 -12.25 32.91
CA ARG A 213 -35.28 -13.65 32.51
C ARG A 213 -34.45 -14.47 33.48
N PHE A 214 -34.72 -15.76 33.50
CA PHE A 214 -33.90 -16.72 34.24
C PHE A 214 -32.52 -16.83 33.57
N VAL A 215 -31.47 -16.75 34.39
CA VAL A 215 -30.08 -16.85 33.95
C VAL A 215 -29.59 -18.26 34.22
N HIS A 216 -29.21 -18.96 33.15
CA HIS A 216 -28.58 -20.28 33.23
C HIS A 216 -27.07 -20.12 33.38
N THR A 217 -26.49 -20.82 34.33
CA THR A 217 -25.05 -20.80 34.61
C THR A 217 -24.41 -22.12 34.22
N TYR A 218 -23.26 -22.04 33.56
CA TYR A 218 -22.44 -23.20 33.20
C TYR A 218 -20.99 -22.93 33.62
N ASN A 219 -20.34 -23.92 34.22
CA ASN A 219 -18.93 -23.81 34.57
C ASN A 219 -18.03 -24.07 33.37
N ARG A 220 -16.79 -23.60 33.43
CA ARG A 220 -15.78 -23.89 32.41
C ARG A 220 -15.69 -25.40 32.09
N ARG A 221 -15.67 -25.72 30.80
CA ARG A 221 -15.67 -27.06 30.16
C ARG A 221 -16.99 -27.82 30.18
N GLU A 222 -18.05 -27.26 30.75
CA GLU A 222 -19.37 -27.90 30.66
C GLU A 222 -19.94 -27.81 29.24
N LEU A 223 -20.65 -28.87 28.84
CA LEU A 223 -21.40 -28.92 27.60
C LEU A 223 -22.77 -28.26 27.82
N ILE A 224 -23.09 -27.31 26.95
CA ILE A 224 -24.34 -26.56 27.01
C ILE A 224 -25.36 -27.28 26.14
N ALA A 225 -26.50 -27.64 26.74
CA ALA A 225 -27.59 -28.30 26.03
C ALA A 225 -28.17 -27.38 24.95
N LEU A 226 -28.33 -27.92 23.74
CA LEU A 226 -28.94 -27.22 22.61
C LEU A 226 -30.35 -27.75 22.38
N GLU A 227 -31.33 -26.86 22.44
CA GLU A 227 -32.73 -27.19 22.19
C GLU A 227 -33.16 -26.58 20.84
N PRO A 228 -33.92 -27.31 19.98
CA PRO A 228 -34.28 -26.84 18.64
C PRO A 228 -35.02 -25.50 18.60
N GLU A 229 -35.88 -25.23 19.57
CA GLU A 229 -36.75 -24.04 19.60
C GLU A 229 -36.21 -22.91 20.48
N LYS A 230 -35.03 -23.08 21.08
CA LYS A 230 -34.40 -22.08 21.93
C LYS A 230 -33.08 -21.61 21.33
N ILE A 231 -32.87 -20.31 21.41
CA ILE A 231 -31.60 -19.67 21.13
C ILE A 231 -31.04 -19.13 22.43
N TRP A 232 -29.77 -19.44 22.69
CA TRP A 232 -29.03 -18.93 23.83
C TRP A 232 -28.40 -17.59 23.49
N LEU A 233 -28.61 -16.60 24.35
CA LEU A 233 -27.87 -15.33 24.38
C LEU A 233 -26.82 -15.41 25.48
N VAL A 234 -25.56 -15.15 25.12
CA VAL A 234 -24.47 -15.09 26.09
C VAL A 234 -24.52 -13.74 26.81
N VAL A 235 -24.73 -13.77 28.12
CA VAL A 235 -24.69 -12.60 29.00
C VAL A 235 -23.28 -12.34 29.49
N GLN A 236 -22.62 -13.41 29.94
CA GLN A 236 -21.27 -13.37 30.45
C GLN A 236 -20.53 -14.63 30.02
N GLY A 237 -19.22 -14.50 29.86
CA GLY A 237 -18.34 -15.61 29.55
C GLY A 237 -18.26 -15.92 28.07
N LEU A 238 -17.64 -17.05 27.77
CA LEU A 238 -17.38 -17.49 26.40
C LEU A 238 -17.81 -18.92 26.16
N VAL A 239 -18.37 -19.16 24.98
CA VAL A 239 -18.76 -20.46 24.48
C VAL A 239 -17.99 -20.77 23.20
N LYS A 240 -17.38 -21.95 23.15
CA LYS A 240 -16.81 -22.54 21.94
C LYS A 240 -17.85 -23.39 21.25
N LEU A 241 -17.96 -23.26 19.94
CA LEU A 241 -18.84 -24.09 19.13
C LEU A 241 -18.00 -25.01 18.26
N THR A 242 -18.36 -26.28 18.26
CA THR A 242 -17.59 -27.31 17.57
C THR A 242 -18.47 -28.28 16.81
N THR A 243 -17.90 -28.88 15.77
CA THR A 243 -18.34 -30.17 15.25
C THR A 243 -17.23 -31.19 15.53
N PRO A 244 -17.51 -32.28 16.24
CA PRO A 244 -16.52 -33.33 16.47
C PRO A 244 -16.16 -34.03 15.15
N ILE A 245 -14.88 -34.40 14.99
CA ILE A 245 -14.40 -35.25 13.88
C ILE A 245 -14.21 -36.68 14.39
N ASP A 246 -13.46 -36.81 15.49
CA ASP A 246 -13.16 -38.08 16.15
C ASP A 246 -13.12 -37.89 17.67
N ALA A 247 -12.69 -38.92 18.42
CA ALA A 247 -12.73 -38.91 19.88
C ALA A 247 -11.90 -37.79 20.54
N ASN A 248 -10.91 -37.23 19.85
CA ASN A 248 -9.95 -36.28 20.43
C ASN A 248 -9.81 -34.97 19.63
N SER A 249 -10.51 -34.82 18.50
CA SER A 249 -10.42 -33.65 17.65
C SER A 249 -11.77 -33.09 17.24
N ASP A 250 -11.86 -31.77 17.33
CA ASP A 250 -13.03 -30.98 17.05
C ASP A 250 -12.67 -29.87 16.07
N ILE A 251 -13.54 -29.58 15.11
CA ILE A 251 -13.45 -28.37 14.29
C ILE A 251 -14.17 -27.26 15.01
N VAL A 252 -13.47 -26.15 15.26
CA VAL A 252 -14.07 -24.94 15.80
C VAL A 252 -14.89 -24.25 14.70
N THR A 253 -16.18 -24.10 14.95
CA THR A 253 -17.14 -23.48 14.02
C THR A 253 -17.54 -22.06 14.44
N GLY A 254 -17.25 -21.68 15.68
CA GLY A 254 -17.50 -20.33 16.18
C GLY A 254 -17.08 -20.12 17.63
N LEU A 255 -16.92 -18.84 17.99
CA LEU A 255 -16.63 -18.36 19.34
C LEU A 255 -17.69 -17.33 19.74
N VAL A 256 -18.39 -17.59 20.84
CA VAL A 256 -19.57 -16.82 21.27
C VAL A 256 -19.25 -16.15 22.60
N GLY A 257 -19.24 -14.83 22.60
CA GLY A 257 -19.00 -14.00 23.78
C GLY A 257 -20.22 -13.16 24.12
N PRO A 258 -20.12 -12.26 25.11
CA PRO A 258 -21.24 -11.45 25.58
C PRO A 258 -21.95 -10.69 24.45
N GLY A 259 -23.28 -10.76 24.46
CA GLY A 259 -24.14 -10.14 23.45
C GLY A 259 -24.27 -10.91 22.13
N MET A 260 -23.67 -12.10 22.03
CA MET A 260 -23.84 -13.00 20.88
C MET A 260 -24.78 -14.16 21.18
N VAL A 261 -25.34 -14.74 20.12
CA VAL A 261 -26.28 -15.86 20.21
C VAL A 261 -25.75 -17.14 19.59
N PHE A 262 -26.26 -18.28 20.07
CA PHE A 262 -26.03 -19.60 19.50
C PHE A 262 -27.21 -20.54 19.81
N GLY A 263 -27.43 -21.56 18.99
CA GLY A 263 -28.52 -22.50 19.19
C GLY A 263 -28.59 -23.52 18.05
N ALA A 264 -29.33 -24.61 18.25
CA ALA A 264 -29.49 -25.65 17.23
C ALA A 264 -30.16 -25.12 15.95
N TYR A 265 -31.07 -24.15 16.09
CA TYR A 265 -31.73 -23.50 14.95
C TYR A 265 -30.77 -22.75 14.00
N LEU A 266 -29.60 -22.35 14.48
CA LEU A 266 -28.66 -21.50 13.73
C LEU A 266 -27.60 -22.30 12.95
N THR A 267 -27.72 -23.63 12.90
CA THR A 267 -26.75 -24.51 12.24
C THR A 267 -27.44 -25.56 11.39
N SER A 268 -26.76 -26.00 10.33
CA SER A 268 -27.14 -27.18 9.53
C SER A 268 -26.26 -28.40 9.84
N LEU A 269 -25.29 -28.28 10.74
CA LEU A 269 -24.39 -29.38 11.10
C LEU A 269 -25.11 -30.43 11.93
N SER A 270 -24.95 -31.70 11.56
CA SER A 270 -25.56 -32.83 12.25
C SER A 270 -24.99 -33.07 13.65
N LEU A 271 -23.71 -32.76 13.84
CA LEU A 271 -23.04 -32.83 15.13
C LEU A 271 -22.57 -31.42 15.49
N TYR A 272 -23.25 -30.80 16.44
CA TYR A 272 -22.99 -29.43 16.86
C TYR A 272 -23.00 -29.34 18.37
N GLN A 273 -21.88 -28.90 18.94
CA GLN A 273 -21.69 -28.79 20.38
C GLN A 273 -21.39 -27.35 20.77
N ALA A 274 -21.87 -26.98 21.95
CA ALA A 274 -21.54 -25.73 22.62
C ALA A 274 -20.84 -26.06 23.94
N ILE A 275 -19.63 -25.55 24.14
CA ILE A 275 -18.79 -25.85 25.30
C ILE A 275 -18.38 -24.55 25.96
N ALA A 276 -18.61 -24.43 27.27
CA ALA A 276 -18.20 -23.26 28.04
C ALA A 276 -16.66 -23.17 28.13
N LEU A 277 -16.05 -22.07 27.67
CA LEU A 277 -14.60 -21.81 27.78
C LEU A 277 -14.22 -21.07 29.07
N SER A 278 -15.19 -20.41 29.69
CA SER A 278 -15.12 -19.79 31.01
C SER A 278 -16.36 -20.19 31.81
N ASP A 279 -16.57 -19.59 32.97
CA ASP A 279 -17.91 -19.60 33.56
C ASP A 279 -18.81 -18.73 32.67
N VAL A 280 -19.97 -19.28 32.29
CA VAL A 280 -20.88 -18.70 31.30
C VAL A 280 -22.24 -18.47 31.92
N GLN A 281 -22.82 -17.31 31.64
CA GLN A 281 -24.21 -17.00 31.93
C GLN A 281 -24.99 -16.84 30.64
N LEU A 282 -26.09 -17.55 30.54
CA LEU A 282 -26.94 -17.60 29.35
C LEU A 282 -28.38 -17.24 29.68
N VAL A 283 -29.05 -16.66 28.69
CA VAL A 283 -30.48 -16.40 28.71
C VAL A 283 -31.10 -17.09 27.51
N ALA A 284 -32.18 -17.85 27.75
CA ALA A 284 -32.94 -18.50 26.68
C ALA A 284 -33.90 -17.51 26.02
N ILE A 285 -33.95 -17.54 24.69
CA ILE A 285 -34.89 -16.79 23.85
C ILE A 285 -35.59 -17.80 22.92
N SER A 286 -36.91 -17.84 22.93
CA SER A 286 -37.67 -18.74 22.03
C SER A 286 -37.81 -18.13 20.65
N LEU A 287 -37.95 -18.97 19.62
CA LEU A 287 -38.20 -18.51 18.25
C LEU A 287 -39.52 -17.73 18.14
N GLU A 288 -40.54 -18.13 18.89
CA GLU A 288 -41.84 -17.45 18.95
C GLU A 288 -41.69 -16.02 19.47
N GLU A 289 -40.87 -15.82 20.50
CA GLU A 289 -40.64 -14.48 21.07
C GLU A 289 -39.93 -13.55 20.08
N ILE A 290 -38.99 -14.08 19.30
CA ILE A 290 -38.31 -13.34 18.24
C ILE A 290 -39.30 -12.96 17.14
N ALA A 291 -40.16 -13.89 16.72
CA ALA A 291 -41.16 -13.65 15.70
C ALA A 291 -42.19 -12.59 16.13
N ASN A 292 -42.54 -12.55 17.41
CA ASN A 292 -43.55 -11.64 17.96
C ASN A 292 -42.98 -10.28 18.43
N SER A 293 -41.67 -10.05 18.33
CA SER A 293 -41.04 -8.79 18.74
C SER A 293 -40.15 -8.23 17.62
N PRO A 294 -40.59 -7.18 16.91
CA PRO A 294 -39.78 -6.54 15.86
C PRO A 294 -38.41 -6.07 16.34
N GLN A 295 -38.32 -5.60 17.58
CA GLN A 295 -37.07 -5.14 18.19
C GLN A 295 -36.11 -6.31 18.45
N LEU A 296 -36.60 -7.45 18.96
CA LEU A 296 -35.78 -8.66 19.08
C LEU A 296 -35.37 -9.18 17.70
N ALA A 297 -36.26 -9.22 16.71
CA ALA A 297 -35.94 -9.63 15.35
C ALA A 297 -34.81 -8.77 14.73
N GLN A 298 -34.88 -7.44 14.91
CA GLN A 298 -33.85 -6.53 14.41
C GLN A 298 -32.51 -6.74 15.14
N LEU A 299 -32.53 -6.94 16.47
CA LEU A 299 -31.33 -7.27 17.24
C LEU A 299 -30.72 -8.58 16.73
N PHE A 300 -31.53 -9.62 16.56
CA PHE A 300 -31.12 -10.93 16.07
C PHE A 300 -30.48 -10.85 14.69
N PHE A 301 -31.01 -10.03 13.78
CA PHE A 301 -30.39 -9.81 12.47
C PHE A 301 -28.97 -9.26 12.60
N VAL A 302 -28.75 -8.27 13.47
CA VAL A 302 -27.42 -7.67 13.68
C VAL A 302 -26.45 -8.67 14.31
N ILE A 303 -26.89 -9.43 15.32
CA ILE A 303 -26.05 -10.43 15.98
C ILE A 303 -25.70 -11.57 15.01
N ASN A 304 -26.66 -12.05 14.21
CA ASN A 304 -26.41 -13.10 13.22
C ASN A 304 -25.49 -12.63 12.10
N ALA A 305 -25.57 -11.36 11.68
CA ALA A 305 -24.61 -10.81 10.72
C ALA A 305 -23.17 -10.81 11.27
N ARG A 306 -22.99 -10.53 12.57
CA ARG A 306 -21.68 -10.66 13.23
C ARG A 306 -21.20 -12.12 13.24
N ARG A 307 -22.09 -13.05 13.56
CA ARG A 307 -21.82 -14.50 13.53
C ARG A 307 -21.40 -14.98 12.16
N LEU A 308 -22.11 -14.59 11.10
CA LEU A 308 -21.79 -14.95 9.72
C LEU A 308 -20.38 -14.49 9.35
N ARG A 309 -20.06 -13.21 9.60
CA ARG A 309 -18.71 -12.67 9.34
C ARG A 309 -17.62 -13.40 10.12
N GLN A 310 -17.88 -13.80 11.37
CA GLN A 310 -16.93 -14.58 12.16
C GLN A 310 -16.71 -15.97 11.54
N THR A 311 -17.79 -16.65 11.13
CA THR A 311 -17.69 -17.95 10.46
C THR A 311 -16.94 -17.84 9.12
N GLU A 312 -17.19 -16.80 8.32
CA GLU A 312 -16.42 -16.52 7.09
C GLU A 312 -14.93 -16.30 7.38
N ALA A 313 -14.59 -15.57 8.45
CA ALA A 313 -13.20 -15.38 8.86
C ALA A 313 -12.55 -16.71 9.27
N LEU A 314 -13.24 -17.58 10.02
CA LEU A 314 -12.75 -18.91 10.36
C LEU A 314 -12.56 -19.80 9.13
N LEU A 315 -13.47 -19.72 8.14
CA LEU A 315 -13.32 -20.43 6.87
C LEU A 315 -12.11 -19.94 6.07
N ALA A 316 -11.89 -18.62 6.01
CA ALA A 316 -10.72 -18.04 5.37
C ALA A 316 -9.42 -18.48 6.05
N ILE A 317 -9.39 -18.48 7.39
CA ILE A 317 -8.27 -19.01 8.18
C ILE A 317 -8.03 -20.48 7.85
N ALA A 318 -9.07 -21.31 7.83
CA ALA A 318 -8.94 -22.73 7.52
C ALA A 318 -8.36 -22.98 6.10
N GLY A 319 -8.64 -22.09 5.15
CA GLY A 319 -8.15 -22.16 3.77
C GLY A 319 -6.69 -21.73 3.55
N GLU A 320 -6.05 -21.08 4.52
CA GLU A 320 -4.66 -20.63 4.38
C GLU A 320 -3.68 -21.81 4.21
N ARG A 321 -2.63 -21.63 3.41
CA ARG A 321 -1.68 -22.71 3.08
C ARG A 321 -0.71 -23.01 4.24
N HIS A 322 -0.34 -22.01 5.02
CA HIS A 322 0.67 -22.15 6.06
C HIS A 322 0.07 -22.00 7.46
N ILE A 323 0.40 -22.93 8.35
CA ILE A 323 -0.10 -22.96 9.74
C ILE A 323 0.27 -21.68 10.52
N LYS A 324 1.44 -21.10 10.22
CA LYS A 324 1.88 -19.84 10.83
C LYS A 324 0.89 -18.71 10.52
N ASP A 325 0.47 -18.61 9.26
CA ASP A 325 -0.46 -17.57 8.80
C ASP A 325 -1.86 -17.82 9.37
N ARG A 326 -2.27 -19.09 9.49
CA ARG A 326 -3.50 -19.47 10.21
C ARG A 326 -3.52 -18.97 11.65
N LEU A 327 -2.46 -19.28 12.40
CA LEU A 327 -2.35 -18.88 13.79
C LEU A 327 -2.36 -17.36 13.93
N TYR A 328 -1.63 -16.67 13.06
CA TYR A 328 -1.59 -15.22 13.02
C TYR A 328 -3.00 -14.61 12.81
N ARG A 329 -3.69 -15.04 11.75
CA ARG A 329 -5.05 -14.56 11.43
C ARG A 329 -6.06 -14.91 12.51
N LEU A 330 -5.92 -16.08 13.15
CA LEU A 330 -6.74 -16.45 14.29
C LEU A 330 -6.50 -15.50 15.49
N LEU A 331 -5.26 -15.17 15.80
CA LEU A 331 -4.94 -14.21 16.86
C LEU A 331 -5.46 -12.80 16.54
N GLU A 332 -5.40 -12.36 15.28
CA GLU A 332 -6.04 -11.11 14.85
C GLU A 332 -7.57 -11.13 15.03
N LEU A 333 -8.21 -12.24 14.66
CA LEU A 333 -9.65 -12.43 14.83
C LEU A 333 -10.03 -12.38 16.33
N LEU A 334 -9.28 -13.08 17.18
CA LEU A 334 -9.47 -13.05 18.63
C LEU A 334 -9.24 -11.65 19.21
N LYS A 335 -8.23 -10.93 18.72
CA LYS A 335 -7.97 -9.53 19.10
C LYS A 335 -9.15 -8.63 18.76
N LYS A 336 -9.75 -8.80 17.57
CA LYS A 336 -10.89 -7.99 17.14
C LYS A 336 -12.16 -8.29 17.93
N GLU A 337 -12.41 -9.57 18.21
CA GLU A 337 -13.70 -10.00 18.75
C GLU A 337 -13.72 -10.05 20.29
N MET A 338 -12.57 -10.28 20.94
CA MET A 338 -12.48 -10.73 22.34
C MET A 338 -11.32 -10.06 23.10
N SER A 339 -11.14 -8.75 22.93
CA SER A 339 -10.07 -8.01 23.59
C SER A 339 -10.52 -7.04 24.67
N GLU A 340 -9.65 -6.87 25.66
CA GLU A 340 -9.66 -5.77 26.62
C GLU A 340 -8.40 -4.92 26.42
N PRO A 341 -8.53 -3.59 26.23
CA PRO A 341 -7.36 -2.71 26.17
C PRO A 341 -6.69 -2.65 27.54
N THR A 342 -5.37 -2.82 27.56
CA THR A 342 -4.55 -2.74 28.78
C THR A 342 -3.30 -1.87 28.53
N PRO A 343 -2.65 -1.33 29.57
CA PRO A 343 -1.43 -0.54 29.40
C PRO A 343 -0.27 -1.29 28.71
N GLU A 344 -0.27 -2.62 28.82
CA GLU A 344 0.76 -3.52 28.28
C GLU A 344 0.45 -4.03 26.86
N GLY A 345 -0.67 -3.59 26.27
CA GLY A 345 -1.15 -3.99 24.95
C GLY A 345 -2.61 -4.45 24.97
N THR A 346 -2.98 -5.35 24.07
CA THR A 346 -4.35 -5.86 23.97
C THR A 346 -4.45 -7.24 24.62
N ARG A 347 -5.13 -7.35 25.76
CA ARG A 347 -5.33 -8.63 26.46
C ARG A 347 -6.52 -9.36 25.84
N LEU A 348 -6.34 -10.65 25.53
CA LEU A 348 -7.47 -11.50 25.17
C LEU A 348 -8.29 -11.83 26.44
N SER A 349 -9.59 -11.59 26.40
CA SER A 349 -10.50 -11.88 27.53
C SER A 349 -10.72 -13.38 27.76
N VAL A 350 -10.18 -14.22 26.86
CA VAL A 350 -10.28 -15.69 26.90
C VAL A 350 -8.95 -16.36 27.23
N ARG A 351 -9.04 -17.44 28.01
CA ARG A 351 -7.92 -18.37 28.25
C ARG A 351 -8.04 -19.58 27.33
N LEU A 352 -7.45 -19.48 26.16
CA LEU A 352 -7.34 -20.60 25.23
C LEU A 352 -6.11 -21.44 25.55
N THR A 353 -6.28 -22.75 25.55
CA THR A 353 -5.15 -23.67 25.64
C THR A 353 -4.44 -23.75 24.27
N HIS A 354 -3.20 -24.24 24.24
CA HIS A 354 -2.53 -24.52 22.98
C HIS A 354 -3.28 -25.60 22.15
N GLU A 355 -4.04 -26.47 22.83
CA GLU A 355 -4.93 -27.44 22.16
C GLU A 355 -6.11 -26.74 21.46
N ASP A 356 -6.74 -25.77 22.12
CA ASP A 356 -7.84 -24.99 21.51
C ASP A 356 -7.37 -24.24 20.27
N LEU A 357 -6.18 -23.63 20.34
CA LEU A 357 -5.56 -22.95 19.20
C LEU A 357 -5.16 -23.92 18.09
N ALA A 358 -4.71 -25.13 18.44
CA ALA A 358 -4.35 -26.17 17.48
C ALA A 358 -5.58 -26.65 16.70
N ASN A 359 -6.67 -26.94 17.41
CA ASN A 359 -7.94 -27.32 16.83
C ASN A 359 -8.50 -26.21 15.91
N ALA A 360 -8.42 -24.96 16.34
CA ALA A 360 -8.85 -23.82 15.52
C ALA A 360 -7.98 -23.60 14.26
N CYS A 361 -6.69 -23.93 14.32
CA CYS A 361 -5.79 -23.81 13.16
C CYS A 361 -5.75 -25.07 12.27
N GLY A 362 -6.42 -26.16 12.69
CA GLY A 362 -6.29 -27.48 12.05
C GLY A 362 -4.86 -28.01 12.10
N SER A 363 -4.22 -27.94 13.26
CA SER A 363 -2.82 -28.31 13.49
C SER A 363 -2.65 -29.11 14.78
N THR A 364 -1.42 -29.44 15.16
CA THR A 364 -1.12 -30.13 16.41
C THR A 364 -0.74 -29.14 17.51
N ARG A 365 -1.01 -29.48 18.78
CA ARG A 365 -0.58 -28.71 19.94
C ARG A 365 0.92 -28.46 19.97
N ALA A 366 1.75 -29.42 19.54
CA ALA A 366 3.19 -29.27 19.48
C ALA A 366 3.61 -28.16 18.48
N THR A 367 2.99 -28.14 17.30
CA THR A 367 3.23 -27.09 16.29
C THR A 367 2.83 -25.71 16.80
N ILE A 368 1.64 -25.58 17.41
CA ILE A 368 1.20 -24.31 18.00
C ILE A 368 2.12 -23.86 19.12
N THR A 369 2.55 -24.78 20.00
CA THR A 369 3.45 -24.46 21.11
C THR A 369 4.76 -23.85 20.59
N ARG A 370 5.33 -24.43 19.53
CA ARG A 370 6.53 -23.88 18.87
C ARG A 370 6.27 -22.47 18.31
N LEU A 371 5.19 -22.29 17.55
CA LEU A 371 4.87 -21.00 16.92
C LEU A 371 4.54 -19.90 17.93
N MET A 372 3.83 -20.24 19.02
CA MET A 372 3.59 -19.31 20.13
C MET A 372 4.90 -18.88 20.79
N GLY A 373 5.85 -19.81 20.96
CA GLY A 373 7.20 -19.51 21.47
C GLY A 373 7.98 -18.57 20.54
N GLU A 374 7.91 -18.77 19.23
CA GLU A 374 8.51 -17.87 18.24
C GLU A 374 7.92 -16.46 18.29
N LEU A 375 6.59 -16.35 18.42
CA LEU A 375 5.91 -15.06 18.56
C LEU A 375 6.29 -14.35 19.87
N GLN A 376 6.52 -15.09 20.96
CA GLN A 376 7.05 -14.53 22.22
C GLN A 376 8.49 -14.04 22.08
N GLN A 377 9.36 -14.81 21.41
CA GLN A 377 10.75 -14.40 21.15
C GLN A 377 10.85 -13.17 20.25
N GLN A 378 9.93 -13.02 19.31
CA GLN A 378 9.79 -11.83 18.45
C GLN A 378 9.08 -10.68 19.15
N GLU A 379 8.73 -10.84 20.44
CA GLU A 379 7.99 -9.88 21.23
C GLU A 379 6.62 -9.47 20.68
N LYS A 380 6.01 -10.28 19.80
CA LYS A 380 4.69 -9.99 19.21
C LYS A 380 3.53 -10.26 20.18
N LEU A 381 3.75 -11.18 21.12
CA LEU A 381 2.81 -11.48 22.19
C LEU A 381 3.52 -11.85 23.48
N THR A 382 2.82 -11.73 24.61
CA THR A 382 3.26 -12.26 25.91
C THR A 382 2.15 -13.11 26.53
N VAL A 383 2.50 -13.99 27.46
CA VAL A 383 1.56 -14.83 28.20
C VAL A 383 1.83 -14.68 29.69
N ASP A 384 0.80 -14.34 30.47
CA ASP A 384 0.94 -14.21 31.92
C ASP A 384 0.97 -15.58 32.65
N GLY A 385 1.33 -15.59 33.93
CA GLY A 385 1.33 -16.80 34.76
C GLY A 385 -0.06 -17.43 34.97
N LYS A 386 -1.14 -16.77 34.55
CA LYS A 386 -2.53 -17.27 34.58
C LYS A 386 -3.00 -17.78 33.21
N GLY A 387 -2.15 -17.71 32.17
CA GLY A 387 -2.44 -18.16 30.82
C GLY A 387 -3.25 -17.18 29.96
N HIS A 388 -3.28 -15.88 30.28
CA HIS A 388 -3.82 -14.86 29.38
C HIS A 388 -2.78 -14.46 28.34
N ILE A 389 -3.23 -14.28 27.11
CA ILE A 389 -2.40 -13.83 26.00
C ILE A 389 -2.57 -12.31 25.86
N TYR A 390 -1.46 -11.60 25.75
CA TYR A 390 -1.39 -10.17 25.47
C TYR A 390 -0.75 -9.98 24.10
N LEU A 391 -1.45 -9.28 23.21
CA LEU A 391 -1.04 -9.04 21.83
C LEU A 391 -0.52 -7.60 21.70
N LYS A 392 0.67 -7.41 21.13
CA LYS A 392 1.24 -6.07 20.88
C LYS A 392 0.61 -5.41 19.64
N GLU A 393 0.95 -4.14 19.40
CA GLU A 393 0.56 -3.43 18.16
C GLU A 393 1.38 -3.95 16.97
N GLY A 394 0.71 -4.20 15.83
CA GLY A 394 1.35 -4.74 14.62
C GLY A 394 1.74 -6.20 14.75
N LEU A 395 0.79 -7.06 15.13
CA LEU A 395 1.02 -8.51 15.23
C LEU A 395 1.77 -9.00 14.02
#